data_AF-A0A7R9T5Z2-F1
#
_entry.id   AF-A0A7R9T5Z2-F1
#
_cell.length_a   1.000
_cell.length_b   1.000
_cell.length_c   1.000
_cell.angle_alpha   90.00
_cell.angle_beta   90.00
_cell.angle_gamma   90.00
#
_symmetry.space_group_name_H-M   'P 1'
#
loop_
_entity.id
_entity.type
_entity.pdbx_description
1 polymer ?
#
loop_
_entity_poly.entity_id
_entity_poly.type
_entity_poly.pdbx_seq_one_letter_code
_entity_poly.pdbx_strand_id
1 'polypeptide(L)'
;WRMIKFLKEIKVTDRESNNFYHFNDNRVLPPPVDAERATEEGWWFKPEFIINQLNINGAVAYPAHDEVIPAASKTYTFKGYAYSGGGRKVIRAELSFDQGLSWKLADINVREEPRWANFCSGDKARHWCWCMWTLDVPTEWLMDKDCVEVCFRAVDQSMNKMDERPTWNVMGMLNNPWYRIRIEHTPAGARVEHPCVAGPTPGGWMQKMAAKEPTGELLW
;
A
#
# COMPACT_ATOMS: atom_id res chain seq x y z
N TRP A 1 10.98 3.15 11.45
CA TRP A 1 11.94 2.37 12.27
C TRP A 1 13.34 2.97 12.34
N ARG A 2 13.87 3.59 11.28
CA ARG A 2 15.18 4.29 11.33
C ARG A 2 15.11 5.73 11.86
N MET A 3 13.91 6.28 12.05
CA MET A 3 13.67 7.54 12.77
C MET A 3 13.63 7.27 14.28
N ILE A 4 14.79 7.19 14.92
CA ILE A 4 14.94 6.87 16.34
C ILE A 4 14.31 7.98 17.19
N LYS A 5 13.32 7.61 18.02
CA LYS A 5 12.67 8.52 18.98
C LYS A 5 13.44 8.51 20.30
N PHE A 6 13.33 9.61 21.06
CA PHE A 6 13.99 9.75 22.37
C PHE A 6 15.51 9.52 22.28
N LEU A 7 16.13 10.15 21.29
CA LEU A 7 17.55 10.00 20.99
C LEU A 7 18.42 10.35 22.20
N LYS A 8 19.33 9.42 22.56
CA LYS A 8 20.27 9.59 23.68
C LYS A 8 21.72 9.69 23.24
N GLU A 9 22.09 8.99 22.18
CA GLU A 9 23.47 8.87 21.73
C GLU A 9 23.50 8.84 20.20
N ILE A 10 24.51 9.51 19.63
CA ILE A 10 24.89 9.39 18.22
C ILE A 10 26.32 8.88 18.22
N LYS A 11 26.53 7.71 17.62
CA LYS A 11 27.85 7.08 17.48
C LYS A 11 28.18 6.89 16.01
N VAL A 12 29.36 7.35 15.62
CA VAL A 12 29.90 7.15 14.27
C VAL A 12 30.76 5.88 14.27
N THR A 13 30.53 4.98 13.31
CA THR A 13 31.21 3.69 13.20
C THR A 13 31.50 3.38 11.72
N ASP A 14 32.45 2.47 11.50
CA ASP A 14 32.81 1.93 10.18
C ASP A 14 31.95 0.72 9.76
N ARG A 15 31.02 0.31 10.62
CA ARG A 15 30.10 -0.82 10.43
C ARG A 15 28.68 -0.47 10.86
N GLU A 16 27.73 -1.29 10.43
CA GLU A 16 26.32 -1.16 10.81
C GLU A 16 26.09 -1.34 12.31
N SER A 17 24.90 -0.94 12.78
CA SER A 17 24.51 -1.08 14.18
C SER A 17 24.45 -2.56 14.57
N ASN A 18 25.06 -2.91 15.69
CA ASN A 18 24.96 -4.25 16.27
C ASN A 18 23.76 -4.40 17.23
N ASN A 19 22.80 -3.47 17.21
CA ASN A 19 21.61 -3.54 18.05
C ASN A 19 20.70 -4.70 17.61
N PHE A 20 20.11 -5.42 18.56
CA PHE A 20 19.15 -6.49 18.30
C PHE A 20 18.06 -6.10 17.27
N TYR A 21 17.44 -4.94 17.42
CA TYR A 21 16.38 -4.45 16.51
C TYR A 21 16.87 -4.07 15.11
N HIS A 22 18.20 -4.00 14.89
CA HIS A 22 18.76 -3.80 13.56
C HIS A 22 18.76 -5.10 12.74
N PHE A 23 18.87 -6.27 13.40
CA PHE A 23 18.91 -7.58 12.76
C PHE A 23 17.57 -8.29 12.82
N ASN A 24 16.95 -8.39 14.00
CA ASN A 24 15.78 -9.22 14.27
C ASN A 24 14.44 -8.52 14.00
N ASP A 25 14.46 -7.37 13.33
CA ASP A 25 13.27 -6.61 12.96
C ASP A 25 13.54 -5.82 11.66
N ASN A 26 12.48 -5.31 11.01
CA ASN A 26 12.58 -4.40 9.87
C ASN A 26 13.28 -4.98 8.63
N ARG A 27 12.88 -6.21 8.26
CA ARG A 27 13.34 -6.93 7.09
C ARG A 27 12.18 -7.49 6.26
N VAL A 28 12.39 -7.61 4.96
CA VAL A 28 11.51 -8.38 4.06
C VAL A 28 12.27 -9.62 3.63
N LEU A 29 11.99 -10.75 4.30
CA LEU A 29 12.57 -12.04 3.94
C LEU A 29 11.78 -12.70 2.80
N PRO A 30 12.39 -13.60 2.02
CA PRO A 30 11.68 -14.34 0.98
C PRO A 30 10.49 -15.15 1.52
N PRO A 31 9.43 -15.37 0.72
CA PRO A 31 8.22 -16.05 1.20
C PRO A 31 8.42 -17.43 1.85
N PRO A 32 9.35 -18.30 1.39
CA PRO A 32 9.58 -19.61 2.01
C PRO A 32 10.35 -19.58 3.34
N VAL A 33 10.65 -18.39 3.88
CA VAL A 33 11.43 -18.23 5.10
C VAL A 33 10.50 -17.78 6.23
N ASP A 34 10.18 -18.72 7.13
CA ASP A 34 9.47 -18.44 8.38
C ASP A 34 10.43 -18.04 9.51
N ALA A 35 9.90 -17.83 10.72
CA ALA A 35 10.68 -17.32 11.86
C ALA A 35 11.69 -18.34 12.40
N GLU A 36 11.34 -19.63 12.37
CA GLU A 36 12.20 -20.73 12.82
C GLU A 36 13.40 -20.83 11.88
N ARG A 37 13.14 -20.99 10.58
CA ARG A 37 14.15 -21.04 9.53
C ARG A 37 15.00 -19.78 9.49
N ALA A 38 14.40 -18.60 9.67
CA ALA A 38 15.15 -17.36 9.70
C ALA A 38 16.20 -17.32 10.82
N THR A 39 15.88 -17.95 11.96
CA THR A 39 16.76 -18.04 13.13
C THR A 39 17.82 -19.12 12.92
N GLU A 40 17.44 -20.31 12.48
CA GLU A 40 18.36 -21.44 12.28
C GLU A 40 19.39 -21.19 11.18
N GLU A 41 18.95 -20.61 10.05
CA GLU A 41 19.82 -20.36 8.88
C GLU A 41 20.42 -18.94 8.86
N GLY A 42 20.18 -18.14 9.90
CA GLY A 42 20.79 -16.81 10.06
C GLY A 42 20.31 -15.75 9.06
N TRP A 43 19.07 -15.84 8.56
CA TRP A 43 18.49 -14.88 7.62
C TRP A 43 18.42 -13.45 8.18
N TRP A 44 18.26 -13.32 9.50
CA TRP A 44 18.25 -12.01 10.19
C TRP A 44 19.55 -11.20 10.00
N PHE A 45 20.64 -11.83 9.60
CA PHE A 45 21.95 -11.20 9.45
C PHE A 45 22.34 -10.94 7.99
N LYS A 46 21.48 -11.30 7.03
CA LYS A 46 21.71 -11.08 5.60
C LYS A 46 21.35 -9.64 5.20
N PRO A 47 22.32 -8.76 4.90
CA PRO A 47 22.09 -7.31 4.76
C PRO A 47 21.15 -6.94 3.62
N GLU A 48 20.97 -7.81 2.62
CA GLU A 48 20.16 -7.55 1.43
C GLU A 48 18.67 -7.36 1.74
N PHE A 49 18.20 -7.92 2.86
CA PHE A 49 16.77 -7.90 3.24
C PHE A 49 16.40 -6.75 4.18
N ILE A 50 17.35 -5.89 4.54
CA ILE A 50 17.12 -4.78 5.47
C ILE A 50 16.27 -3.68 4.83
N ILE A 51 15.26 -3.19 5.57
CA ILE A 51 14.44 -2.08 5.12
C ILE A 51 15.11 -0.76 5.46
N ASN A 52 15.55 -0.06 4.42
CA ASN A 52 16.03 1.33 4.51
C ASN A 52 15.12 2.30 3.75
N GLN A 53 14.81 1.97 2.49
CA GLN A 53 13.88 2.73 1.66
C GLN A 53 12.53 2.01 1.60
N LEU A 54 11.44 2.77 1.63
CA LEU A 54 10.11 2.23 1.39
C LEU A 54 9.92 1.89 -0.10
N ASN A 55 9.08 0.90 -0.39
CA ASN A 55 8.57 0.63 -1.73
C ASN A 55 7.48 1.65 -2.13
N ILE A 56 7.05 1.61 -3.38
CA ILE A 56 5.85 2.31 -3.83
C ILE A 56 4.63 1.65 -3.18
N ASN A 57 3.76 2.47 -2.58
CA ASN A 57 2.55 1.99 -1.93
C ASN A 57 1.49 3.09 -1.89
N GLY A 58 0.25 2.72 -1.56
CA GLY A 58 -0.86 3.65 -1.42
C GLY A 58 -2.16 2.89 -1.15
N ALA A 59 -3.22 3.64 -0.90
CA ALA A 59 -4.52 3.07 -0.59
C ALA A 59 -5.66 3.99 -1.04
N VAL A 60 -6.83 3.38 -1.22
CA VAL A 60 -8.10 4.11 -1.32
C VAL A 60 -8.54 4.49 0.09
N ALA A 61 -8.90 5.76 0.28
CA ALA A 61 -9.42 6.29 1.53
C ALA A 61 -10.93 6.60 1.45
N TYR A 62 -11.41 7.00 0.27
CA TYR A 62 -12.83 7.21 -0.03
C TYR A 62 -13.20 6.47 -1.32
N PRO A 63 -14.31 5.73 -1.35
CA PRO A 63 -15.33 5.58 -0.28
C PRO A 63 -14.80 4.94 1.00
N ALA A 64 -15.43 5.24 2.14
CA ALA A 64 -15.08 4.64 3.43
C ALA A 64 -15.61 3.21 3.54
N HIS A 65 -15.09 2.44 4.50
CA HIS A 65 -15.62 1.13 4.84
C HIS A 65 -17.10 1.22 5.24
N ASP A 66 -17.93 0.37 4.65
CA ASP A 66 -19.39 0.33 4.75
C ASP A 66 -20.12 1.59 4.23
N GLU A 67 -19.43 2.50 3.54
CA GLU A 67 -20.09 3.60 2.86
C GLU A 67 -20.99 3.07 1.73
N VAL A 68 -22.22 3.59 1.65
CA VAL A 68 -23.16 3.30 0.57
C VAL A 68 -23.19 4.48 -0.38
N ILE A 69 -22.71 4.27 -1.60
CA ILE A 69 -22.78 5.25 -2.68
C ILE A 69 -24.19 5.17 -3.27
N PRO A 70 -25.03 6.22 -3.16
CA PRO A 70 -26.42 6.15 -3.62
C PRO A 70 -26.52 6.03 -5.14
N ALA A 71 -27.41 5.16 -5.62
CA ALA A 71 -27.67 5.01 -7.06
C ALA A 71 -28.22 6.29 -7.72
N ALA A 72 -28.85 7.17 -6.93
CA ALA A 72 -29.38 8.46 -7.40
C ALA A 72 -28.29 9.52 -7.66
N SER A 73 -27.10 9.37 -7.07
CA SER A 73 -25.96 10.25 -7.33
C SER A 73 -25.49 10.02 -8.76
N LYS A 74 -25.08 11.07 -9.48
CA LYS A 74 -24.55 10.95 -10.86
C LYS A 74 -23.06 10.64 -10.90
N THR A 75 -22.32 11.19 -9.95
CA THR A 75 -20.87 11.09 -9.86
C THR A 75 -20.44 10.81 -8.44
N TYR A 76 -19.29 10.16 -8.30
CA TYR A 76 -18.63 9.94 -7.03
C TYR A 76 -17.12 10.23 -7.14
N THR A 77 -16.55 10.90 -6.14
CA THR A 77 -15.13 11.23 -6.09
C THR A 77 -14.38 10.22 -5.24
N PHE A 78 -13.65 9.32 -5.89
CA PHE A 78 -12.68 8.45 -5.21
C PHE A 78 -11.49 9.29 -4.74
N LYS A 79 -10.98 8.97 -3.56
CA LYS A 79 -9.82 9.66 -2.98
C LYS A 79 -8.91 8.67 -2.29
N GLY A 80 -7.63 8.99 -2.26
CA GLY A 80 -6.67 8.24 -1.49
C GLY A 80 -5.32 8.91 -1.44
N TYR A 81 -4.32 8.13 -1.05
CA TYR A 81 -2.94 8.59 -1.01
C TYR A 81 -2.01 7.58 -1.67
N ALA A 82 -0.82 8.03 -2.03
CA ALA A 82 0.28 7.21 -2.48
C ALA A 82 1.62 7.79 -2.00
N TYR A 83 2.64 6.96 -1.86
CA TYR A 83 4.00 7.36 -1.52
C TYR A 83 5.02 6.39 -2.12
N SER A 84 6.26 6.84 -2.28
CA SER A 84 7.40 5.96 -2.57
C SER A 84 8.60 6.38 -1.72
N GLY A 85 9.43 5.41 -1.34
CA GLY A 85 10.68 5.71 -0.63
C GLY A 85 11.73 6.39 -1.51
N GLY A 86 12.87 6.73 -0.93
CA GLY A 86 14.02 7.28 -1.65
C GLY A 86 13.81 8.69 -2.21
N GLY A 87 12.74 9.37 -1.78
CA GLY A 87 12.37 10.67 -2.33
C GLY A 87 11.85 10.58 -3.77
N ARG A 88 11.38 9.41 -4.21
CA ARG A 88 10.90 9.19 -5.57
C ARG A 88 9.49 9.73 -5.73
N LYS A 89 9.29 10.59 -6.75
CA LYS A 89 7.98 11.12 -7.10
C LYS A 89 7.02 9.99 -7.50
N VAL A 90 5.81 9.99 -6.95
CA VAL A 90 4.68 9.21 -7.51
C VAL A 90 4.18 9.94 -8.75
N ILE A 91 4.15 9.24 -9.88
CA ILE A 91 3.81 9.82 -11.19
C ILE A 91 2.45 9.35 -11.73
N ARG A 92 1.93 8.22 -11.22
CA ARG A 92 0.60 7.72 -11.59
C ARG A 92 -0.11 7.14 -10.38
N ALA A 93 -1.40 7.43 -10.30
CA ALA A 93 -2.38 6.81 -9.44
C ALA A 93 -3.50 6.32 -10.37
N GLU A 94 -3.74 5.02 -10.40
CA GLU A 94 -4.62 4.40 -11.38
C GLU A 94 -5.66 3.55 -10.66
N LEU A 95 -6.92 3.66 -11.10
CA LEU A 95 -8.04 2.85 -10.60
C LEU A 95 -8.59 1.98 -11.73
N SER A 96 -8.92 0.73 -11.40
CA SER A 96 -9.63 -0.18 -12.28
C SER A 96 -10.96 -0.58 -11.64
N PHE A 97 -12.00 -0.63 -12.47
CA PHE A 97 -13.37 -1.00 -12.10
C PHE A 97 -13.78 -2.35 -12.72
N ASP A 98 -12.82 -3.01 -13.37
CA ASP A 98 -12.98 -4.22 -14.18
C ASP A 98 -11.84 -5.22 -13.88
N GLN A 99 -11.48 -5.36 -12.59
CA GLN A 99 -10.53 -6.36 -12.08
C GLN A 99 -9.11 -6.26 -12.70
N GLY A 100 -8.71 -5.06 -13.12
CA GLY A 100 -7.38 -4.76 -13.66
C GLY A 100 -7.27 -4.82 -15.18
N LEU A 101 -8.36 -5.08 -15.91
CA LEU A 101 -8.38 -5.14 -17.37
C LEU A 101 -8.14 -3.77 -18.01
N SER A 102 -8.75 -2.71 -17.46
CA SER A 102 -8.53 -1.34 -17.87
C SER A 102 -8.29 -0.41 -16.67
N TRP A 103 -7.66 0.74 -16.93
CA TRP A 103 -7.20 1.65 -15.89
C TRP A 103 -7.59 3.09 -16.21
N LYS A 104 -8.07 3.80 -15.19
CA LYS A 104 -8.40 5.23 -15.22
C LYS A 104 -7.35 5.99 -14.42
N LEU A 105 -6.81 7.05 -15.00
CA LEU A 105 -5.77 7.86 -14.38
C LEU A 105 -6.41 8.89 -13.44
N ALA A 106 -6.03 8.86 -12.17
CA ALA A 106 -6.44 9.82 -11.16
C ALA A 106 -5.54 11.06 -11.17
N ASP A 107 -6.09 12.19 -10.72
CA ASP A 107 -5.35 13.43 -10.55
C ASP A 107 -4.54 13.37 -9.25
N ILE A 108 -3.21 13.52 -9.38
CA ILE A 108 -2.29 13.54 -8.23
C ILE A 108 -2.14 14.97 -7.72
N ASN A 109 -2.50 15.16 -6.46
CA ASN A 109 -2.40 16.40 -5.72
C ASN A 109 -1.22 16.31 -4.74
N VAL A 110 -0.12 16.99 -5.07
CA VAL A 110 1.08 17.07 -4.22
C VAL A 110 1.07 18.40 -3.46
N ARG A 111 1.12 18.34 -2.13
CA ARG A 111 1.23 19.55 -1.27
C ARG A 111 2.68 19.95 -1.00
N GLU A 112 3.61 18.99 -1.08
CA GLU A 112 5.03 19.25 -0.87
C GLU A 112 5.62 20.02 -2.06
N GLU A 113 6.30 21.12 -1.77
CA GLU A 113 7.24 21.69 -2.73
C GLU A 113 8.48 20.79 -2.81
N PRO A 114 8.81 20.25 -4.00
CA PRO A 114 9.89 19.30 -4.12
C PRO A 114 11.22 19.98 -3.78
N ARG A 115 12.00 19.36 -2.89
CA ARG A 115 13.27 19.95 -2.46
C ARG A 115 14.33 19.66 -3.51
N TRP A 116 14.82 20.72 -4.15
CA TRP A 116 16.01 20.61 -4.99
C TRP A 116 17.20 20.24 -4.10
N ALA A 117 18.01 19.33 -4.63
CA ALA A 117 19.04 18.63 -3.91
C ALA A 117 20.29 19.49 -3.63
N ASN A 118 20.14 20.74 -3.16
CA ASN A 118 21.30 21.58 -2.82
C ASN A 118 22.21 20.92 -1.75
N PHE A 119 21.74 19.88 -1.07
CA PHE A 119 22.51 19.05 -0.12
C PHE A 119 22.15 17.56 -0.20
N CYS A 120 21.60 17.08 -1.31
CA CYS A 120 21.31 15.66 -1.50
C CYS A 120 22.06 15.16 -2.75
N SER A 121 22.63 13.96 -2.70
CA SER A 121 23.23 13.36 -3.90
C SER A 121 22.12 13.05 -4.93
N GLY A 122 22.11 13.73 -6.08
CA GLY A 122 21.22 13.42 -7.20
C GLY A 122 20.96 14.56 -8.18
N ASP A 123 20.49 14.21 -9.37
CA ASP A 123 20.11 15.05 -10.51
C ASP A 123 18.62 15.48 -10.50
N LYS A 124 17.84 15.00 -9.53
CA LYS A 124 16.37 15.17 -9.46
C LYS A 124 15.93 15.72 -8.12
N ALA A 125 14.83 16.49 -8.15
CA ALA A 125 14.16 16.95 -6.95
C ALA A 125 13.61 15.77 -6.14
N ARG A 126 13.66 15.88 -4.81
CA ARG A 126 13.20 14.83 -3.89
C ARG A 126 11.79 15.12 -3.38
N HIS A 127 10.99 14.07 -3.31
CA HIS A 127 9.61 14.06 -2.83
C HIS A 127 9.50 13.16 -1.59
N TRP A 128 9.59 13.74 -0.40
CA TRP A 128 9.62 12.99 0.86
C TRP A 128 8.23 12.75 1.45
N CYS A 129 7.25 13.53 1.02
CA CYS A 129 5.86 13.40 1.45
C CYS A 129 5.08 12.49 0.49
N TRP A 130 4.06 11.82 1.06
CA TRP A 130 2.96 11.28 0.28
C TRP A 130 2.29 12.34 -0.62
N CYS A 131 1.62 11.86 -1.67
CA CYS A 131 0.68 12.65 -2.44
C CYS A 131 -0.75 12.16 -2.21
N MET A 132 -1.71 13.05 -2.36
CA MET A 132 -3.12 12.69 -2.41
C MET A 132 -3.50 12.46 -3.87
N TRP A 133 -4.53 11.67 -4.13
CA TRP A 133 -5.10 11.54 -5.47
C TRP A 133 -6.62 11.59 -5.42
N THR A 134 -7.22 12.03 -6.51
CA THR A 134 -8.67 12.11 -6.68
C THR A 134 -9.09 11.61 -8.06
N LEU A 135 -10.21 10.91 -8.15
CA LEU A 135 -10.80 10.49 -9.42
C LEU A 135 -12.33 10.61 -9.33
N ASP A 136 -12.90 11.48 -10.15
CA ASP A 136 -14.35 11.55 -10.33
C ASP A 136 -14.79 10.48 -11.34
N VAL A 137 -15.76 9.66 -10.95
CA VAL A 137 -16.33 8.62 -11.81
C VAL A 137 -17.85 8.72 -11.89
N PRO A 138 -18.45 8.32 -13.03
CA PRO A 138 -19.88 8.07 -13.10
C PRO A 138 -20.27 6.95 -12.13
N THR A 139 -21.30 7.18 -11.32
CA THR A 139 -21.79 6.16 -10.37
C THR A 139 -22.36 4.93 -11.07
N GLU A 140 -22.82 5.06 -12.32
CA GLU A 140 -23.27 3.95 -13.15
C GLU A 140 -22.23 2.83 -13.24
N TRP A 141 -20.93 3.15 -13.26
CA TRP A 141 -19.87 2.13 -13.28
C TRP A 141 -19.87 1.28 -12.01
N LEU A 142 -20.26 1.86 -10.87
CA LEU A 142 -20.37 1.17 -9.58
C LEU A 142 -21.71 0.45 -9.40
N MET A 143 -22.69 0.74 -10.27
CA MET A 143 -23.98 0.06 -10.30
C MET A 143 -24.00 -1.10 -11.30
N ASP A 144 -23.02 -1.14 -12.19
CA ASP A 144 -22.79 -2.27 -13.08
C ASP A 144 -22.50 -3.53 -12.26
N LYS A 145 -23.30 -4.57 -12.49
CA LYS A 145 -23.20 -5.84 -11.76
C LYS A 145 -21.86 -6.53 -11.94
N ASP A 146 -21.16 -6.24 -13.03
CA ASP A 146 -19.82 -6.78 -13.29
C ASP A 146 -18.72 -6.03 -12.51
N CYS A 147 -19.02 -4.85 -11.96
CA CYS A 147 -18.14 -4.11 -11.06
C CYS A 147 -18.23 -4.65 -9.63
N VAL A 148 -17.55 -5.77 -9.37
CA VAL A 148 -17.50 -6.42 -8.05
C VAL A 148 -16.38 -5.89 -7.15
N GLU A 149 -15.42 -5.16 -7.72
CA GLU A 149 -14.31 -4.55 -6.99
C GLU A 149 -13.74 -3.32 -7.70
N VAL A 150 -13.08 -2.47 -6.92
CA VAL A 150 -12.24 -1.38 -7.43
C VAL A 150 -10.81 -1.60 -6.97
N CYS A 151 -9.89 -1.67 -7.93
CA CYS A 151 -8.46 -1.86 -7.70
C CYS A 151 -7.72 -0.54 -7.82
N PHE A 152 -6.82 -0.26 -6.89
CA PHE A 152 -5.92 0.89 -6.93
C PHE A 152 -4.46 0.46 -7.03
N ARG A 153 -3.70 1.15 -7.87
CA ARG A 153 -2.24 1.03 -7.92
C ARG A 153 -1.56 2.37 -8.18
N ALA A 154 -0.31 2.47 -7.74
CA ALA A 154 0.54 3.61 -7.99
C ALA A 154 1.85 3.22 -8.70
N VAL A 155 2.45 4.20 -9.37
CA VAL A 155 3.74 4.08 -10.07
C VAL A 155 4.63 5.27 -9.72
N ASP A 156 5.90 5.01 -9.40
CA ASP A 156 6.89 6.06 -9.15
C ASP A 156 7.72 6.45 -10.39
N GLN A 157 8.50 7.51 -10.27
CA GLN A 157 9.35 8.05 -11.35
C GLN A 157 10.47 7.12 -11.82
N SER A 158 10.73 6.03 -11.10
CA SER A 158 11.64 4.95 -11.50
C SER A 158 10.89 3.79 -12.15
N MET A 159 9.60 3.96 -12.44
CA MET A 159 8.68 2.96 -12.98
C MET A 159 8.48 1.75 -12.06
N ASN A 160 8.82 1.86 -10.76
CA ASN A 160 8.39 0.86 -9.79
C ASN A 160 6.88 0.95 -9.61
N LYS A 161 6.23 -0.20 -9.47
CA LYS A 161 4.78 -0.33 -9.44
C LYS A 161 4.35 -1.26 -8.31
N MET A 162 3.13 -1.05 -7.80
CA MET A 162 2.50 -1.97 -6.86
C MET A 162 2.18 -3.32 -7.53
N ASP A 163 2.41 -4.39 -6.79
CA ASP A 163 2.20 -5.77 -7.28
C ASP A 163 0.71 -6.09 -7.41
N GLU A 164 0.33 -6.98 -8.30
CA GLU A 164 -1.09 -7.36 -8.44
C GLU A 164 -1.61 -8.14 -7.23
N ARG A 165 -0.74 -8.97 -6.65
CA ARG A 165 -1.05 -9.93 -5.60
C ARG A 165 -0.11 -9.71 -4.40
N PRO A 166 -0.59 -9.98 -3.17
CA PRO A 166 0.26 -9.88 -1.99
C PRO A 166 1.39 -10.91 -2.07
N THR A 167 2.58 -10.49 -1.64
CA THR A 167 3.71 -11.40 -1.41
C THR A 167 3.94 -11.48 0.09
N TRP A 168 3.62 -12.63 0.68
CA TRP A 168 3.77 -12.84 2.11
C TRP A 168 5.25 -12.87 2.51
N ASN A 169 5.55 -12.32 3.68
CA ASN A 169 6.82 -12.48 4.37
C ASN A 169 6.56 -12.57 5.88
N VAL A 170 7.48 -13.21 6.61
CA VAL A 170 7.34 -13.49 8.05
C VAL A 170 7.04 -12.27 8.92
N MET A 171 7.50 -11.08 8.52
CA MET A 171 7.27 -9.85 9.28
C MET A 171 5.98 -9.11 8.87
N GLY A 172 5.31 -9.55 7.80
CA GLY A 172 4.16 -8.84 7.21
C GLY A 172 4.51 -7.41 6.75
N MET A 173 5.79 -7.11 6.52
CA MET A 173 6.27 -5.75 6.25
C MET A 173 6.28 -5.44 4.75
N LEU A 174 6.19 -4.14 4.43
CA LEU A 174 6.19 -3.60 3.06
C LEU A 174 5.18 -4.25 2.10
N ASN A 175 4.07 -4.78 2.62
CA ASN A 175 2.98 -5.29 1.80
C ASN A 175 2.43 -4.18 0.88
N ASN A 176 2.64 -4.30 -0.43
CA ASN A 176 2.23 -3.30 -1.43
C ASN A 176 1.46 -3.87 -2.65
N PRO A 177 0.57 -4.88 -2.50
CA PRO A 177 -0.29 -5.28 -3.60
C PRO A 177 -1.25 -4.15 -3.97
N TRP A 178 -1.94 -4.29 -5.10
CA TRP A 178 -3.05 -3.40 -5.44
C TRP A 178 -4.02 -3.34 -4.27
N TYR A 179 -4.41 -2.12 -3.91
CA TYR A 179 -5.40 -1.92 -2.87
C TYR A 179 -6.77 -2.21 -3.46
N ARG A 180 -7.48 -3.21 -2.93
CA ARG A 180 -8.78 -3.66 -3.48
C ARG A 180 -9.90 -3.38 -2.49
N ILE A 181 -10.92 -2.69 -2.94
CA ILE A 181 -12.19 -2.58 -2.21
C ILE A 181 -13.25 -3.39 -2.95
N ARG A 182 -14.09 -4.11 -2.21
CA ARG A 182 -15.20 -4.89 -2.78
C ARG A 182 -16.44 -4.01 -2.86
N ILE A 183 -17.23 -4.23 -3.91
CA ILE A 183 -18.49 -3.55 -4.17
C ILE A 183 -19.63 -4.53 -3.99
N GLU A 184 -20.51 -4.25 -3.04
CA GLU A 184 -21.75 -5.00 -2.84
C GLU A 184 -22.93 -4.15 -3.33
N HIS A 185 -23.64 -4.67 -4.33
CA HIS A 185 -24.82 -4.02 -4.86
C HIS A 185 -26.04 -4.24 -3.95
N THR A 186 -26.60 -3.15 -3.43
CA THR A 186 -27.79 -3.14 -2.58
C THR A 186 -28.94 -2.37 -3.25
N PRO A 187 -30.19 -2.49 -2.79
CA PRO A 187 -31.29 -1.67 -3.29
C PRO A 187 -31.07 -0.15 -3.12
N ALA A 188 -30.23 0.28 -2.17
CA ALA A 188 -29.91 1.68 -1.92
C ALA A 188 -28.75 2.21 -2.78
N GLY A 189 -27.96 1.33 -3.40
CA GLY A 189 -26.76 1.67 -4.16
C GLY A 189 -25.61 0.69 -3.92
N ALA A 190 -24.38 1.16 -4.11
CA ALA A 190 -23.18 0.34 -4.00
C ALA A 190 -22.56 0.50 -2.61
N ARG A 191 -22.57 -0.56 -1.78
CA ARG A 191 -21.87 -0.59 -0.49
C ARG A 191 -20.43 -1.01 -0.69
N VAL A 192 -19.50 -0.28 -0.07
CA VAL A 192 -18.06 -0.50 -0.23
C VAL A 192 -17.48 -1.20 0.98
N GLU A 193 -16.64 -2.19 0.74
CA GLU A 193 -15.92 -2.91 1.79
C GLU A 193 -14.40 -2.86 1.53
N HIS A 194 -13.65 -2.32 2.48
CA HIS A 194 -12.18 -2.36 2.49
C HIS A 194 -11.62 -3.75 2.85
N PRO A 195 -10.33 -4.05 2.58
CA PRO A 195 -9.72 -5.35 2.91
C PRO A 195 -9.82 -5.71 4.39
N CYS A 196 -9.54 -4.75 5.26
CA CYS A 196 -9.55 -4.87 6.70
C CYS A 196 -10.00 -3.56 7.35
N VAL A 197 -10.45 -3.64 8.60
CA VAL A 197 -10.71 -2.48 9.47
C VAL A 197 -9.52 -2.29 10.41
N ALA A 198 -9.16 -1.04 10.68
CA ALA A 198 -8.02 -0.75 11.55
C ALA A 198 -8.28 -1.16 13.01
N GLY A 199 -7.26 -1.69 13.67
CA GLY A 199 -7.31 -2.09 15.07
C GLY A 199 -7.85 -3.51 15.27
N PRO A 200 -8.34 -3.84 16.48
CA PRO A 200 -8.82 -5.18 16.82
C PRO A 200 -10.24 -5.46 16.28
N THR A 201 -10.89 -4.46 15.67
CA THR A 201 -12.27 -4.55 15.21
C THR A 201 -12.37 -5.51 14.02
N PRO A 202 -13.18 -6.58 14.11
CA PRO A 202 -13.47 -7.41 12.96
C PRO A 202 -14.16 -6.62 11.86
N GLY A 203 -13.75 -6.84 10.61
CA GLY A 203 -14.35 -6.24 9.44
C GLY A 203 -13.45 -6.33 8.22
N GLY A 204 -14.04 -6.08 7.06
CA GLY A 204 -13.36 -6.15 5.78
C GLY A 204 -13.54 -7.49 5.09
N TRP A 205 -13.44 -7.42 3.76
CA TRP A 205 -13.77 -8.56 2.91
C TRP A 205 -12.77 -9.70 3.09
N MET A 206 -11.51 -9.42 3.41
CA MET A 206 -10.50 -10.46 3.63
C MET A 206 -10.84 -11.32 4.84
N GLN A 207 -11.34 -10.72 5.92
CA GLN A 207 -11.75 -11.48 7.11
C GLN A 207 -12.99 -12.33 6.85
N LYS A 208 -13.98 -11.77 6.13
CA LYS A 208 -15.17 -12.52 5.72
C LYS A 208 -14.81 -13.72 4.83
N MET A 209 -13.84 -13.56 3.93
CA MET A 209 -13.35 -14.64 3.08
C MET A 209 -12.61 -15.71 3.89
N ALA A 210 -11.68 -15.31 4.75
CA ALA A 210 -10.94 -16.24 5.60
C ALA A 210 -11.85 -17.07 6.54
N ALA A 211 -12.97 -16.50 6.98
CA ALA A 211 -13.97 -17.22 7.78
C ALA A 211 -14.78 -18.25 6.99
N LYS A 212 -14.93 -18.07 5.66
CA LYS A 212 -15.64 -19.00 4.78
C LYS A 212 -14.72 -20.13 4.30
N GLU A 213 -13.51 -19.78 3.87
CA GLU A 213 -12.51 -20.71 3.35
C GLU A 213 -11.15 -20.41 3.98
N PRO A 214 -10.77 -21.12 5.06
CA PRO A 214 -9.53 -20.87 5.79
C PRO A 214 -8.28 -21.46 5.12
N THR A 215 -8.39 -21.94 3.88
CA THR A 215 -7.37 -22.75 3.18
C THR A 215 -6.10 -22.00 2.82
N GLY A 216 -6.03 -20.68 3.07
CA GLY A 216 -4.82 -19.89 2.86
C GLY A 216 -4.47 -19.62 1.39
N GLU A 217 -5.16 -20.27 0.45
CA GLU A 217 -5.24 -19.81 -0.93
C GLU A 217 -6.06 -18.52 -0.92
N LEU A 218 -5.36 -17.40 -0.95
CA LEU A 218 -5.96 -16.10 -1.22
C LEU A 218 -6.61 -16.19 -2.60
N LEU A 219 -7.89 -16.55 -2.65
CA LEU A 219 -8.71 -16.40 -3.84
C LEU A 219 -8.84 -14.89 -4.08
N TRP A 220 -7.99 -14.36 -4.95
CA TRP A 220 -8.06 -12.99 -5.45
C TRP A 220 -9.17 -12.91 -6.50
#